data_AF-A0A1I0P577-F1
#
_entry.id   AF-A0A1I0P577-F1
#
_cell.length_a   1.000
_cell.length_b   1.000
_cell.length_c   1.000
_cell.angle_alpha   90.00
_cell.angle_beta   90.00
_cell.angle_gamma   90.00
#
_symmetry.space_group_name_H-M   'P 1'
#
loop_
_entity.id
_entity.type
_entity.pdbx_description
1 polymer ?
#
loop_
_entity_poly.entity_id
_entity_poly.type
_entity_poly.pdbx_seq_one_letter_code
_entity_poly.pdbx_strand_id
1 'polypeptide(L)'
;MRSISLVAIVLVVGLLAAGIVGVEPIADPDGDGVATVTEVRDGTAVFDADTDGDGLDDGNEARFGTDPTAADSDGDGLADGREVLDLGTDPLDSDTDGDGVADGVEVDEYGTDPTDSDTDGDGLSDRAEVRRHDTDPTAADSDRDGLADGNELDEYGTDPAIADTDEDGLDDGVELREHETDPTDSDTDDDGLADGAEVHEHGTDPAVADTDGDGLSDGTEVHRRNLFPDADPLRTNIYVEVDTMERTDFDRDEVDEIVSAFADAPLENPDGSTGAALHFEFDESIPWDSSTDAGELARYRSQYFDRAGQGYHYLVIVEDVAGDSGTTNVIGKAGLGTMMVEDQARPDATGTTVMHELGHSLGLSNTDFEGVDSREYRFWQYPSVMNYNAPADYYGYSSGTRSADFDDWAYLDEHLFTPSTSQVTVDG
;
A
#
# COMPACT_ATOMS: atom_id res chain seq x y z
N MET A 1 1.02 -7.84 -99.72
CA MET A 1 1.07 -8.89 -100.75
C MET A 1 1.71 -10.12 -100.15
N ARG A 2 0.95 -11.23 -100.08
CA ARG A 2 1.36 -12.66 -99.95
C ARG A 2 2.01 -13.07 -98.60
N SER A 3 1.73 -14.22 -97.97
CA SER A 3 0.70 -15.27 -98.09
C SER A 3 0.95 -16.29 -96.95
N ILE A 4 -0.10 -16.66 -96.20
CA ILE A 4 -0.53 -17.97 -95.64
C ILE A 4 0.45 -19.18 -95.59
N SER A 5 0.44 -19.90 -94.44
CA SER A 5 0.31 -21.38 -94.23
C SER A 5 1.10 -21.80 -92.96
N LEU A 6 0.56 -22.33 -91.85
CA LEU A 6 -0.29 -23.49 -91.54
C LEU A 6 0.32 -24.89 -91.87
N VAL A 7 0.37 -25.73 -90.82
CA VAL A 7 0.41 -27.22 -90.75
C VAL A 7 1.79 -27.92 -90.73
N ALA A 8 2.11 -28.65 -89.64
CA ALA A 8 2.25 -30.12 -89.60
C ALA A 8 3.08 -30.65 -88.40
N ILE A 9 2.38 -31.18 -87.38
CA ILE A 9 2.51 -32.53 -86.81
C ILE A 9 3.91 -33.18 -86.84
N VAL A 10 4.49 -33.41 -85.66
CA VAL A 10 5.36 -34.57 -85.41
C VAL A 10 4.84 -35.29 -84.18
N LEU A 11 4.04 -36.33 -84.46
CA LEU A 11 3.52 -37.32 -83.54
C LEU A 11 4.49 -38.51 -83.62
N VAL A 12 5.38 -38.68 -82.64
CA VAL A 12 6.21 -39.89 -82.53
C VAL A 12 5.48 -40.86 -81.59
N VAL A 13 4.63 -41.69 -82.20
CA VAL A 13 4.20 -42.96 -81.62
C VAL A 13 5.26 -43.99 -81.97
N GLY A 14 6.03 -44.41 -80.97
CA GLY A 14 6.90 -45.58 -81.03
C GLY A 14 6.29 -46.70 -80.20
N LEU A 15 5.66 -47.68 -80.85
CA LEU A 15 5.06 -48.85 -80.21
C LEU A 15 5.75 -50.10 -80.77
N LEU A 16 6.52 -50.81 -79.95
CA LEU A 16 6.95 -52.19 -80.18
C LEU A 16 6.93 -52.96 -78.85
N ALA A 17 6.19 -54.06 -78.88
CA ALA A 17 5.77 -54.84 -77.72
C ALA A 17 6.77 -55.95 -77.32
N ALA A 18 6.87 -56.20 -76.00
CA ALA A 18 6.59 -57.49 -75.31
C ALA A 18 7.58 -57.81 -74.16
N GLY A 19 7.05 -57.90 -72.92
CA GLY A 19 7.70 -58.68 -71.84
C GLY A 19 7.66 -58.06 -70.43
N ILE A 20 6.61 -58.36 -69.67
CA ILE A 20 6.42 -58.40 -68.20
C ILE A 20 7.53 -57.79 -67.28
N VAL A 21 7.05 -56.93 -66.36
CA VAL A 21 7.64 -56.29 -65.16
C VAL A 21 8.23 -54.89 -65.38
N GLY A 22 7.55 -53.89 -64.81
CA GLY A 22 8.05 -52.53 -64.63
C GLY A 22 6.89 -51.54 -64.64
N VAL A 23 6.49 -51.05 -63.47
CA VAL A 23 5.78 -49.76 -63.37
C VAL A 23 6.73 -48.76 -64.02
N GLU A 24 6.33 -48.04 -65.07
CA GLU A 24 7.15 -46.94 -65.59
C GLU A 24 7.49 -46.04 -64.39
N PRO A 25 8.77 -45.71 -64.11
CA PRO A 25 9.06 -44.69 -63.12
C PRO A 25 8.32 -43.45 -63.60
N ILE A 26 7.34 -43.00 -62.82
CA ILE A 26 6.70 -41.74 -63.11
C ILE A 26 7.84 -40.72 -63.05
N ALA A 27 8.07 -40.01 -64.15
CA ALA A 27 9.15 -39.04 -64.21
C ALA A 27 8.91 -37.98 -63.12
N ASP A 28 9.96 -37.67 -62.38
CA ASP A 28 10.07 -36.70 -61.29
C ASP A 28 11.48 -36.09 -61.47
N PRO A 29 11.62 -35.08 -62.36
CA PRO A 29 12.92 -34.63 -62.86
C PRO A 29 13.71 -33.74 -61.89
N ASP A 30 13.04 -33.05 -60.99
CA ASP A 30 13.55 -32.20 -59.90
C ASP A 30 13.67 -32.95 -58.57
N GLY A 31 12.88 -34.01 -58.36
CA GLY A 31 13.05 -34.94 -57.24
C GLY A 31 12.36 -34.52 -55.95
N ASP A 32 11.32 -33.69 -56.04
CA ASP A 32 10.47 -33.27 -54.91
C ASP A 32 9.44 -34.36 -54.51
N GLY A 33 9.30 -35.42 -55.32
CA GLY A 33 8.34 -36.50 -55.08
C GLY A 33 6.98 -36.30 -55.75
N VAL A 34 6.81 -35.25 -56.54
CA VAL A 34 5.68 -35.00 -57.43
C VAL A 34 6.01 -35.55 -58.83
N ALA A 35 4.99 -36.09 -59.48
CA ALA A 35 5.13 -36.67 -60.80
C ALA A 35 4.95 -35.61 -61.90
N THR A 36 5.73 -35.64 -62.98
CA THR A 36 5.58 -34.74 -64.17
C THR A 36 4.16 -34.63 -64.71
N VAL A 37 3.36 -35.70 -64.64
CA VAL A 37 1.95 -35.64 -65.07
C VAL A 37 1.04 -34.90 -64.09
N THR A 38 1.40 -34.89 -62.81
CA THR A 38 0.75 -34.14 -61.73
C THR A 38 1.19 -32.67 -61.78
N GLU A 39 2.49 -32.40 -61.91
CA GLU A 39 3.03 -31.04 -62.01
C GLU A 39 2.38 -30.26 -63.18
N VAL A 40 2.35 -30.87 -64.38
CA VAL A 40 1.69 -30.26 -65.56
C VAL A 40 0.18 -30.06 -65.37
N ARG A 41 -0.47 -30.89 -64.53
CA ARG A 41 -1.90 -30.79 -64.24
C ARG A 41 -2.18 -29.65 -63.26
N ASP A 42 -1.38 -29.55 -62.22
CA ASP A 42 -1.58 -28.65 -61.08
C ASP A 42 -0.91 -27.29 -61.31
N GLY A 43 -0.08 -27.17 -62.35
CA GLY A 43 0.50 -25.91 -62.81
C GLY A 43 1.92 -25.66 -62.30
N THR A 44 2.51 -26.65 -61.63
CA THR A 44 3.83 -26.57 -61.02
C THR A 44 4.96 -26.84 -62.02
N ALA A 45 6.19 -26.50 -61.65
CA ALA A 45 7.34 -26.44 -62.53
C ALA A 45 8.13 -27.76 -62.57
N VAL A 46 7.94 -28.55 -63.64
CA VAL A 46 8.58 -29.87 -63.96
C VAL A 46 10.12 -30.03 -63.75
N PHE A 47 10.85 -28.94 -63.51
CA PHE A 47 12.29 -28.97 -63.28
C PHE A 47 12.74 -28.08 -62.11
N ASP A 48 11.80 -27.61 -61.30
CA ASP A 48 12.02 -26.74 -60.15
C ASP A 48 11.21 -27.30 -58.99
N ALA A 49 11.91 -27.82 -57.98
CA ALA A 49 11.31 -28.53 -56.85
C ALA A 49 10.44 -27.63 -55.95
N ASP A 50 10.53 -26.31 -56.11
CA ASP A 50 9.90 -25.28 -55.28
C ASP A 50 9.42 -24.19 -56.25
N THR A 51 8.17 -24.33 -56.69
CA THR A 51 7.64 -23.60 -57.84
C THR A 51 7.45 -22.10 -57.57
N ASP A 52 7.08 -21.70 -56.36
CA ASP A 52 6.89 -20.29 -55.99
C ASP A 52 8.07 -19.70 -55.20
N GLY A 53 9.01 -20.53 -54.76
CA GLY A 53 10.30 -20.13 -54.21
C GLY A 53 10.23 -19.71 -52.74
N ASP A 54 9.28 -20.25 -51.99
CA ASP A 54 9.01 -19.91 -50.59
C ASP A 54 9.87 -20.74 -49.60
N GLY A 55 10.51 -21.81 -50.09
CA GLY A 55 11.37 -22.71 -49.33
C GLY A 55 10.75 -24.06 -48.99
N LEU A 56 9.47 -24.31 -49.30
CA LEU A 56 8.79 -25.59 -49.19
C LEU A 56 8.68 -26.24 -50.58
N ASP A 57 9.20 -27.46 -50.75
CA ASP A 57 9.11 -28.13 -52.06
C ASP A 57 7.67 -28.54 -52.43
N ASP A 58 7.32 -28.57 -53.73
CA ASP A 58 5.98 -28.88 -54.26
C ASP A 58 5.40 -30.19 -53.67
N GLY A 59 6.29 -31.14 -53.37
CA GLY A 59 5.94 -32.43 -52.77
C GLY A 59 5.54 -32.32 -51.30
N ASN A 60 6.22 -31.49 -50.53
CA ASN A 60 5.86 -31.15 -49.15
C ASN A 60 4.62 -30.26 -49.11
N GLU A 61 4.49 -29.31 -50.03
CA GLU A 61 3.29 -28.48 -50.14
C GLU A 61 2.04 -29.35 -50.38
N ALA A 62 2.13 -30.31 -51.31
CA ALA A 62 1.07 -31.30 -51.52
C ALA A 62 0.77 -32.18 -50.28
N ARG A 63 1.73 -32.30 -49.35
CA ARG A 63 1.58 -33.07 -48.10
C ARG A 63 0.97 -32.24 -46.98
N PHE A 64 1.33 -30.96 -46.85
CA PHE A 64 0.77 -30.02 -45.89
C PHE A 64 -0.59 -29.47 -46.34
N GLY A 65 -0.87 -29.50 -47.65
CA GLY A 65 -2.13 -29.08 -48.25
C GLY A 65 -2.13 -27.64 -48.75
N THR A 66 -0.96 -27.02 -48.81
CA THR A 66 -0.72 -25.67 -49.33
C THR A 66 -0.77 -25.60 -50.85
N ASP A 67 -0.81 -24.40 -51.43
CA ASP A 67 -0.84 -24.19 -52.88
C ASP A 67 0.60 -24.03 -53.42
N PRO A 68 1.13 -25.01 -54.19
CA PRO A 68 2.50 -24.99 -54.73
C PRO A 68 2.77 -23.93 -55.79
N THR A 69 1.93 -22.92 -55.88
CA THR A 69 2.09 -21.78 -56.77
C THR A 69 1.87 -20.44 -56.06
N ALA A 70 1.67 -20.47 -54.74
CA ALA A 70 1.43 -19.33 -53.88
C ALA A 70 2.22 -19.48 -52.57
N ALA A 71 3.29 -18.68 -52.46
CA ALA A 71 4.25 -18.71 -51.36
C ALA A 71 3.69 -18.42 -49.95
N ASP A 72 2.39 -18.17 -49.81
CA ASP A 72 1.68 -17.77 -48.60
C ASP A 72 0.21 -18.20 -48.80
N SER A 73 -0.14 -19.37 -48.27
CA SER A 73 -1.37 -20.09 -48.59
C SER A 73 -2.61 -19.55 -47.87
N ASP A 74 -2.46 -19.02 -46.66
CA ASP A 74 -3.57 -18.45 -45.88
C ASP A 74 -3.62 -16.91 -45.90
N GLY A 75 -2.55 -16.26 -46.36
CA GLY A 75 -2.48 -14.83 -46.61
C GLY A 75 -2.20 -14.00 -45.36
N ASP A 76 -1.59 -14.57 -44.33
CA ASP A 76 -1.27 -13.90 -43.07
C ASP A 76 0.02 -13.04 -43.15
N GLY A 77 0.85 -13.27 -44.18
CA GLY A 77 2.09 -12.56 -44.46
C GLY A 77 3.37 -13.36 -44.16
N LEU A 78 3.27 -14.58 -43.64
CA LEU A 78 4.35 -15.56 -43.58
C LEU A 78 4.35 -16.42 -44.84
N ALA A 79 5.48 -17.07 -45.08
CA ALA A 79 5.60 -18.00 -46.20
C ALA A 79 5.44 -19.43 -45.68
N ASP A 80 4.74 -20.30 -46.42
CA ASP A 80 4.44 -21.66 -45.99
C ASP A 80 5.71 -22.42 -45.57
N GLY A 81 6.81 -22.22 -46.31
CA GLY A 81 8.13 -22.72 -45.97
C GLY A 81 8.67 -22.22 -44.63
N ARG A 82 8.51 -20.93 -44.30
CA ARG A 82 8.94 -20.34 -43.02
C ARG A 82 8.11 -20.88 -41.86
N GLU A 83 6.80 -20.94 -42.05
CA GLU A 83 5.85 -21.46 -41.07
C GLU A 83 6.18 -22.89 -40.67
N VAL A 84 6.31 -23.78 -41.66
CA VAL A 84 6.56 -25.21 -41.43
C VAL A 84 7.97 -25.50 -40.91
N LEU A 85 8.99 -24.79 -41.42
CA LEU A 85 10.39 -25.14 -41.16
C LEU A 85 11.00 -24.41 -39.97
N ASP A 86 10.57 -23.18 -39.69
CA ASP A 86 11.20 -22.31 -38.69
C ASP A 86 10.30 -22.02 -37.48
N LEU A 87 9.00 -21.77 -37.70
CA LEU A 87 8.09 -21.28 -36.65
C LEU A 87 7.23 -22.38 -36.01
N GLY A 88 6.84 -23.39 -36.79
CA GLY A 88 5.96 -24.47 -36.33
C GLY A 88 4.46 -24.12 -36.37
N THR A 89 4.09 -23.07 -37.10
CA THR A 89 2.71 -22.65 -37.35
C THR A 89 2.02 -23.51 -38.42
N ASP A 90 0.68 -23.43 -38.53
CA ASP A 90 -0.09 -24.13 -39.58
C ASP A 90 -0.24 -23.23 -40.81
N PRO A 91 0.41 -23.52 -41.96
CA PRO A 91 0.40 -22.66 -43.16
C PRO A 91 -0.97 -22.56 -43.87
N LEU A 92 -2.03 -23.07 -43.23
CA LEU A 92 -3.41 -23.02 -43.69
C LEU A 92 -4.32 -22.32 -42.68
N ASP A 93 -3.78 -21.82 -41.57
CA ASP A 93 -4.48 -21.14 -40.49
C ASP A 93 -3.73 -19.88 -40.08
N SER A 94 -4.26 -18.72 -40.46
CA SER A 94 -3.61 -17.42 -40.30
C SER A 94 -3.46 -16.93 -38.84
N ASP A 95 -3.75 -17.79 -37.86
CA ASP A 95 -3.88 -17.54 -36.41
C ASP A 95 -3.79 -18.91 -35.71
N THR A 96 -2.57 -19.44 -35.62
CA THR A 96 -2.28 -20.84 -35.24
C THR A 96 -2.71 -21.16 -33.81
N ASP A 97 -2.49 -20.25 -32.87
CA ASP A 97 -2.85 -20.43 -31.46
C ASP A 97 -4.30 -20.02 -31.15
N GLY A 98 -4.93 -19.26 -32.05
CA GLY A 98 -6.32 -18.85 -31.97
C GLY A 98 -6.56 -17.70 -30.99
N ASP A 99 -5.54 -16.91 -30.65
CA ASP A 99 -5.67 -15.76 -29.77
C ASP A 99 -6.36 -14.57 -30.48
N GLY A 100 -6.32 -14.52 -31.82
CA GLY A 100 -6.93 -13.50 -32.67
C GLY A 100 -6.00 -12.37 -33.15
N VAL A 101 -4.69 -12.51 -32.95
CA VAL A 101 -3.61 -11.92 -33.77
C VAL A 101 -3.29 -12.92 -34.89
N ALA A 102 -2.61 -12.46 -35.94
CA ALA A 102 -2.24 -13.36 -37.04
C ALA A 102 -0.75 -13.68 -36.93
N ASP A 103 -0.33 -14.90 -37.26
CA ASP A 103 1.05 -15.37 -37.03
C ASP A 103 2.09 -14.42 -37.64
N GLY A 104 1.84 -13.93 -38.86
CA GLY A 104 2.67 -12.92 -39.50
C GLY A 104 2.77 -11.59 -38.76
N VAL A 105 1.69 -11.15 -38.11
CA VAL A 105 1.67 -9.92 -37.30
C VAL A 105 2.40 -10.14 -35.98
N GLU A 106 2.17 -11.28 -35.33
CA GLU A 106 2.87 -11.66 -34.09
C GLU A 106 4.38 -11.63 -34.29
N VAL A 107 4.85 -12.28 -35.35
CA VAL A 107 6.29 -12.40 -35.60
C VAL A 107 6.92 -11.09 -36.09
N ASP A 108 6.27 -10.35 -36.99
CA ASP A 108 6.89 -9.19 -37.65
C ASP A 108 6.60 -7.85 -36.94
N GLU A 109 5.52 -7.73 -36.17
CA GLU A 109 5.12 -6.49 -35.47
C GLU A 109 5.35 -6.55 -33.96
N TYR A 110 4.86 -7.59 -33.27
CA TYR A 110 4.88 -7.66 -31.81
C TYR A 110 6.06 -8.45 -31.24
N GLY A 111 6.66 -9.35 -32.02
CA GLY A 111 7.75 -10.22 -31.59
C GLY A 111 7.29 -11.35 -30.66
N THR A 112 6.01 -11.71 -30.71
CA THR A 112 5.39 -12.77 -29.93
C THR A 112 5.57 -14.16 -30.57
N ASP A 113 5.31 -15.23 -29.81
CA ASP A 113 5.35 -16.61 -30.29
C ASP A 113 3.98 -16.99 -30.89
N PRO A 114 3.86 -17.14 -32.23
CA PRO A 114 2.56 -17.40 -32.88
C PRO A 114 1.97 -18.79 -32.58
N THR A 115 2.62 -19.57 -31.72
CA THR A 115 2.13 -20.86 -31.25
C THR A 115 1.69 -20.86 -29.80
N ASP A 116 1.77 -19.70 -29.12
CA ASP A 116 1.43 -19.52 -27.72
C ASP A 116 0.65 -18.21 -27.50
N SER A 117 -0.63 -18.35 -27.14
CA SER A 117 -1.57 -17.22 -27.02
C SER A 117 -1.26 -16.22 -25.90
N ASP A 118 -0.21 -16.48 -25.12
CA ASP A 118 0.28 -15.77 -23.94
C ASP A 118 1.81 -15.95 -23.90
N THR A 119 2.51 -15.13 -24.66
CA THR A 119 3.93 -15.31 -24.99
C THR A 119 4.85 -15.24 -23.76
N ASP A 120 4.55 -14.37 -22.79
CA ASP A 120 5.36 -14.19 -21.60
C ASP A 120 4.84 -14.94 -20.36
N GLY A 121 3.62 -15.48 -20.44
CA GLY A 121 3.03 -16.39 -19.48
C GLY A 121 2.53 -15.68 -18.21
N ASP A 122 2.14 -14.41 -18.32
CA ASP A 122 1.67 -13.59 -17.21
C ASP A 122 0.18 -13.77 -16.91
N GLY A 123 -0.57 -14.40 -17.83
CA GLY A 123 -1.99 -14.68 -17.73
C GLY A 123 -2.89 -13.79 -18.60
N LEU A 124 -2.33 -12.79 -19.28
CA LEU A 124 -2.97 -12.08 -20.38
C LEU A 124 -2.66 -12.77 -21.70
N SER A 125 -3.49 -12.51 -22.72
CA SER A 125 -3.18 -13.00 -24.06
C SER A 125 -2.53 -11.89 -24.85
N ASP A 126 -1.62 -12.20 -25.78
CA ASP A 126 -0.92 -11.22 -26.61
C ASP A 126 -1.89 -10.23 -27.26
N ARG A 127 -3.03 -10.72 -27.76
CA ARG A 127 -4.11 -9.86 -28.29
C ARG A 127 -4.69 -8.88 -27.27
N ALA A 128 -4.88 -9.30 -26.02
CA ALA A 128 -5.48 -8.49 -24.97
C ALA A 128 -4.55 -7.35 -24.59
N GLU A 129 -3.27 -7.64 -24.47
CA GLU A 129 -2.21 -6.68 -24.18
C GLU A 129 -2.16 -5.59 -25.25
N VAL A 130 -1.94 -5.98 -26.51
CA VAL A 130 -1.77 -5.01 -27.61
C VAL A 130 -3.04 -4.25 -28.01
N ARG A 131 -4.23 -4.72 -27.60
CA ARG A 131 -5.51 -4.08 -28.01
C ARG A 131 -6.33 -3.46 -26.89
N ARG A 132 -6.07 -3.81 -25.63
CA ARG A 132 -6.88 -3.35 -24.50
C ARG A 132 -6.05 -2.71 -23.41
N HIS A 133 -4.90 -3.28 -23.08
CA HIS A 133 -4.12 -2.90 -21.91
C HIS A 133 -2.91 -2.02 -22.26
N ASP A 134 -2.54 -1.95 -23.55
CA ASP A 134 -1.39 -1.16 -24.02
C ASP A 134 -0.06 -1.59 -23.34
N THR A 135 0.04 -2.86 -22.97
CA THR A 135 1.19 -3.55 -22.37
C THR A 135 2.11 -4.22 -23.42
N ASP A 136 3.31 -4.64 -23.02
CA ASP A 136 4.30 -5.34 -23.86
C ASP A 136 4.11 -6.87 -23.78
N PRO A 137 3.56 -7.53 -24.82
CA PRO A 137 3.22 -8.96 -24.79
C PRO A 137 4.43 -9.91 -24.74
N THR A 138 5.64 -9.37 -24.60
CA THR A 138 6.87 -10.13 -24.46
C THR A 138 7.50 -9.95 -23.07
N ALA A 139 6.84 -9.22 -22.19
CA ALA A 139 7.31 -8.86 -20.88
C ALA A 139 6.17 -8.93 -19.86
N ALA A 140 6.21 -9.99 -19.05
CA ALA A 140 5.24 -10.28 -17.99
C ALA A 140 5.12 -9.22 -16.88
N ASP A 141 5.80 -8.08 -17.00
CA ASP A 141 5.85 -6.93 -16.09
C ASP A 141 6.25 -5.72 -16.96
N SER A 142 5.24 -5.06 -17.52
CA SER A 142 5.39 -4.05 -18.57
C SER A 142 5.99 -2.75 -18.05
N ASP A 143 5.55 -2.27 -16.89
CA ASP A 143 5.97 -1.00 -16.30
C ASP A 143 7.13 -1.11 -15.29
N ARG A 144 7.42 -2.33 -14.83
CA ARG A 144 8.56 -2.70 -13.98
C ARG A 144 8.43 -2.27 -12.53
N ASP A 145 7.22 -2.21 -12.01
CA ASP A 145 6.93 -2.02 -10.58
C ASP A 145 7.15 -3.30 -9.75
N GLY A 146 7.25 -4.45 -10.43
CA GLY A 146 7.47 -5.78 -9.87
C GLY A 146 6.21 -6.61 -9.66
N LEU A 147 5.06 -6.16 -10.18
CA LEU A 147 3.86 -6.95 -10.40
C LEU A 147 3.86 -7.51 -11.83
N ALA A 148 2.90 -8.37 -12.14
CA ALA A 148 2.77 -8.91 -13.48
C ALA A 148 1.43 -8.45 -14.04
N ASP A 149 1.39 -8.08 -15.32
CA ASP A 149 0.25 -7.34 -15.90
C ASP A 149 -1.08 -8.08 -15.68
N GLY A 150 -1.06 -9.41 -15.81
CA GLY A 150 -2.20 -10.27 -15.48
C GLY A 150 -2.65 -10.20 -14.02
N ASN A 151 -1.72 -10.19 -13.06
CA ASN A 151 -2.04 -10.11 -11.62
C ASN A 151 -2.57 -8.73 -11.22
N GLU A 152 -2.03 -7.68 -11.82
CA GLU A 152 -2.49 -6.30 -11.60
C GLU A 152 -3.97 -6.16 -11.90
N LEU A 153 -4.43 -6.71 -13.03
CA LEU A 153 -5.84 -6.64 -13.41
C LEU A 153 -6.75 -7.59 -12.61
N ASP A 154 -6.28 -8.81 -12.30
CA ASP A 154 -7.12 -9.86 -11.69
C ASP A 154 -7.14 -9.82 -10.16
N GLU A 155 -6.06 -9.37 -9.51
CA GLU A 155 -5.89 -9.38 -8.05
C GLU A 155 -5.92 -7.98 -7.42
N TYR A 156 -5.18 -7.02 -7.99
CA TYR A 156 -4.92 -5.73 -7.33
C TYR A 156 -5.79 -4.58 -7.85
N GLY A 157 -6.27 -4.66 -9.10
CA GLY A 157 -7.06 -3.61 -9.73
C GLY A 157 -6.25 -2.42 -10.23
N THR A 158 -4.93 -2.57 -10.37
CA THR A 158 -3.98 -1.55 -10.85
C THR A 158 -3.92 -1.48 -12.38
N ASP A 159 -3.27 -0.44 -12.91
CA ASP A 159 -3.07 -0.26 -14.36
C ASP A 159 -1.67 -0.79 -14.77
N PRO A 160 -1.58 -1.92 -15.50
CA PRO A 160 -0.29 -2.57 -15.80
C PRO A 160 0.63 -1.81 -16.75
N ALA A 161 0.19 -0.65 -17.25
CA ALA A 161 1.02 0.24 -18.04
C ALA A 161 1.60 1.40 -17.20
N ILE A 162 1.28 1.48 -15.92
CA ILE A 162 1.58 2.60 -15.02
C ILE A 162 2.04 2.07 -13.66
N ALA A 163 3.35 2.18 -13.42
CA ALA A 163 3.96 1.65 -12.20
C ALA A 163 3.42 2.22 -10.88
N ASP A 164 2.68 3.32 -10.91
CA ASP A 164 2.12 4.08 -9.77
C ASP A 164 0.69 4.49 -10.18
N THR A 165 -0.29 3.65 -9.85
CA THR A 165 -1.66 3.70 -10.37
C THR A 165 -2.44 4.90 -9.83
N ASP A 166 -2.26 5.25 -8.56
CA ASP A 166 -3.00 6.34 -7.91
C ASP A 166 -2.25 7.69 -7.88
N GLU A 167 -1.03 7.71 -8.41
CA GLU A 167 -0.15 8.88 -8.59
C GLU A 167 0.31 9.52 -7.26
N ASP A 168 0.45 8.73 -6.20
CA ASP A 168 0.87 9.21 -4.88
C ASP A 168 2.40 9.29 -4.69
N GLY A 169 3.15 8.63 -5.58
CA GLY A 169 4.62 8.57 -5.59
C GLY A 169 5.25 7.27 -5.06
N LEU A 170 4.46 6.23 -4.81
CA LEU A 170 4.91 4.85 -4.62
C LEU A 170 4.56 4.01 -5.84
N ASP A 171 5.45 3.05 -6.15
CA ASP A 171 5.14 2.10 -7.22
C ASP A 171 4.20 1.01 -6.63
N ASP A 172 3.19 0.54 -7.37
CA ASP A 172 2.13 -0.37 -6.88
C ASP A 172 2.73 -1.65 -6.25
N GLY A 173 3.73 -2.23 -6.91
CA GLY A 173 4.46 -3.38 -6.39
C GLY A 173 5.23 -3.10 -5.10
N VAL A 174 5.68 -1.86 -4.86
CA VAL A 174 6.37 -1.45 -3.62
C VAL A 174 5.38 -1.31 -2.48
N GLU A 175 4.23 -0.72 -2.73
CA GLU A 175 3.13 -0.58 -1.76
C GLU A 175 2.74 -1.94 -1.17
N LEU A 176 2.44 -2.91 -2.02
CA LEU A 176 2.03 -4.26 -1.59
C LEU A 176 3.13 -5.03 -0.85
N ARG A 177 4.40 -4.83 -1.22
CA ARG A 177 5.52 -5.66 -0.71
C ARG A 177 6.20 -5.06 0.53
N GLU A 178 6.20 -3.74 0.65
CA GLU A 178 7.02 -3.03 1.64
C GLU A 178 6.18 -2.20 2.62
N HIS A 179 5.04 -1.67 2.19
CA HIS A 179 4.23 -0.74 3.00
C HIS A 179 2.87 -1.29 3.41
N GLU A 180 2.39 -2.38 2.78
CA GLU A 180 1.07 -2.97 3.05
C GLU A 180 -0.10 -2.00 2.78
N THR A 181 0.09 -1.05 1.84
CA THR A 181 -0.90 -0.05 1.38
C THR A 181 -1.75 -0.54 0.19
N ASP A 182 -2.85 0.15 -0.11
CA ASP A 182 -3.71 -0.12 -1.27
C ASP A 182 -3.26 0.71 -2.48
N PRO A 183 -2.70 0.08 -3.54
CA PRO A 183 -2.11 0.80 -4.68
C PRO A 183 -3.13 1.51 -5.59
N THR A 184 -4.39 1.54 -5.17
CA THR A 184 -5.46 2.25 -5.87
C THR A 184 -6.04 3.40 -5.04
N ASP A 185 -5.48 3.66 -3.87
CA ASP A 185 -5.93 4.66 -2.91
C ASP A 185 -4.74 5.42 -2.31
N SER A 186 -4.55 6.66 -2.78
CA SER A 186 -3.38 7.49 -2.49
C SER A 186 -3.17 7.89 -1.02
N ASP A 187 -4.07 7.49 -0.11
CA ASP A 187 -4.12 7.80 1.33
C ASP A 187 -4.82 6.61 2.02
N THR A 188 -4.09 5.51 2.20
CA THR A 188 -4.63 4.19 2.58
C THR A 188 -5.36 4.21 3.91
N ASP A 189 -4.89 5.01 4.86
CA ASP A 189 -5.42 5.05 6.23
C ASP A 189 -6.37 6.24 6.50
N ASP A 190 -6.69 7.02 5.46
CA ASP A 190 -7.61 8.16 5.45
C ASP A 190 -7.20 9.27 6.46
N ASP A 191 -5.90 9.42 6.72
CA ASP A 191 -5.39 10.35 7.73
C ASP A 191 -5.12 11.77 7.18
N GLY A 192 -5.15 11.92 5.86
CA GLY A 192 -4.95 13.15 5.12
C GLY A 192 -3.51 13.41 4.65
N LEU A 193 -2.60 12.43 4.79
CA LEU A 193 -1.34 12.36 4.07
C LEU A 193 -1.43 11.29 2.98
N ALA A 194 -0.65 11.49 1.91
CA ALA A 194 -0.56 10.47 0.89
C ALA A 194 0.54 9.48 1.24
N ASP A 195 0.35 8.19 0.94
CA ASP A 195 1.26 7.12 1.37
C ASP A 195 2.70 7.39 0.91
N GLY A 196 2.88 7.85 -0.33
CA GLY A 196 4.16 8.29 -0.86
C GLY A 196 4.77 9.50 -0.15
N ALA A 197 3.96 10.46 0.32
CA ALA A 197 4.45 11.59 1.10
C ALA A 197 4.90 11.13 2.50
N GLU A 198 4.18 10.19 3.09
CA GLU A 198 4.53 9.59 4.37
C GLU A 198 5.89 8.88 4.30
N VAL A 199 6.07 8.01 3.31
CA VAL A 199 7.32 7.27 3.14
C VAL A 199 8.50 8.20 2.79
N HIS A 200 8.32 9.13 1.84
CA HIS A 200 9.45 9.91 1.30
C HIS A 200 9.76 11.19 2.07
N GLU A 201 8.75 11.81 2.72
CA GLU A 201 8.90 13.12 3.36
C GLU A 201 8.82 13.06 4.90
N HIS A 202 7.93 12.25 5.46
CA HIS A 202 7.61 12.27 6.89
C HIS A 202 8.25 11.12 7.68
N GLY A 203 8.46 9.96 7.05
CA GLY A 203 8.97 8.74 7.67
C GLY A 203 7.93 8.02 8.54
N THR A 204 6.65 8.31 8.34
CA THR A 204 5.50 7.66 9.01
C THR A 204 5.13 6.34 8.35
N ASP A 205 4.29 5.55 9.00
CA ASP A 205 3.78 4.27 8.49
C ASP A 205 2.45 4.51 7.75
N PRO A 206 2.41 4.43 6.41
CA PRO A 206 1.24 4.84 5.63
C PRO A 206 0.01 3.94 5.75
N ALA A 207 0.13 2.82 6.47
CA ALA A 207 -1.01 1.97 6.80
C ALA A 207 -1.59 2.29 8.20
N VAL A 208 -1.05 3.29 8.89
CA VAL A 208 -1.35 3.60 10.28
C VAL A 208 -1.50 5.09 10.49
N ALA A 209 -2.76 5.52 10.57
CA ALA A 209 -3.14 6.94 10.66
C ALA A 209 -2.54 7.72 11.84
N ASP A 210 -1.86 7.09 12.78
CA ASP A 210 -1.26 7.69 13.99
C ASP A 210 -0.02 6.85 14.32
N THR A 211 1.10 7.20 13.69
CA THR A 211 2.33 6.38 13.70
C THR A 211 2.94 6.27 15.10
N ASP A 212 2.87 7.32 15.90
CA ASP A 212 3.45 7.34 17.25
C ASP A 212 2.47 7.00 18.39
N GLY A 213 1.19 6.86 18.07
CA GLY A 213 0.13 6.42 18.98
C GLY A 213 -0.30 7.46 20.00
N ASP A 214 -0.03 8.74 19.79
CA ASP A 214 -0.38 9.82 20.70
C ASP A 214 -1.83 10.33 20.57
N GLY A 215 -2.56 9.79 19.59
CA GLY A 215 -3.97 10.05 19.33
C GLY A 215 -4.24 11.18 18.35
N LEU A 216 -3.22 11.87 17.86
CA LEU A 216 -3.30 12.74 16.69
C LEU A 216 -2.93 11.93 15.45
N SER A 217 -3.60 12.22 14.33
CA SER A 217 -3.17 11.59 13.08
C SER A 217 -1.92 12.24 12.53
N ASP A 218 -1.11 11.51 11.77
CA ASP A 218 0.12 12.02 11.18
C ASP A 218 -0.18 13.25 10.30
N GLY A 219 -1.23 13.17 9.48
CA GLY A 219 -1.74 14.27 8.68
C GLY A 219 -2.29 15.43 9.50
N THR A 220 -2.85 15.18 10.68
CA THR A 220 -3.23 16.24 11.61
C THR A 220 -2.00 16.98 12.11
N GLU A 221 -0.95 16.29 12.51
CA GLU A 221 0.26 16.89 13.04
C GLU A 221 1.03 17.69 11.99
N VAL A 222 1.10 17.17 10.76
CA VAL A 222 1.73 17.87 9.63
C VAL A 222 0.95 19.14 9.27
N HIS A 223 -0.38 19.06 9.15
CA HIS A 223 -1.20 20.16 8.60
C HIS A 223 -1.73 21.15 9.65
N ARG A 224 -1.90 20.74 10.91
CA ARG A 224 -2.57 21.54 11.96
C ARG A 224 -1.62 22.15 12.97
N ARG A 225 -0.42 22.57 12.55
CA ARG A 225 0.60 23.23 13.40
C ARG A 225 0.16 24.50 14.16
N ASN A 226 -0.96 25.12 13.77
CA ASN A 226 -1.53 26.25 14.54
C ASN A 226 -2.32 25.78 15.77
N LEU A 227 -2.87 24.57 15.71
CA LEU A 227 -3.59 23.94 16.81
C LEU A 227 -2.63 23.11 17.65
N PHE A 228 -1.73 22.35 17.02
CA PHE A 228 -0.73 21.52 17.69
C PHE A 228 0.67 22.07 17.37
N PRO A 229 1.14 23.08 18.14
CA PRO A 229 2.47 23.63 17.92
C PRO A 229 3.54 22.58 18.24
N ASP A 230 4.54 22.49 17.36
CA ASP A 230 5.66 21.55 17.51
C ASP A 230 5.28 20.05 17.46
N ALA A 231 4.07 19.74 16.95
CA ALA A 231 3.63 18.39 16.59
C ALA A 231 4.64 17.68 15.67
N ASP A 232 4.84 16.40 15.91
CA ASP A 232 5.86 15.56 15.26
C ASP A 232 5.34 14.12 15.21
N PRO A 233 4.93 13.61 14.03
CA PRO A 233 4.25 12.32 13.89
C PRO A 233 5.10 11.09 14.20
N LEU A 234 6.35 11.31 14.58
CA LEU A 234 7.26 10.25 15.00
C LEU A 234 7.60 10.36 16.48
N ARG A 235 6.94 11.23 17.27
CA ARG A 235 7.30 11.50 18.67
C ARG A 235 6.09 11.89 19.50
N THR A 236 5.77 11.08 20.51
CA THR A 236 4.58 11.26 21.35
C THR A 236 4.45 12.69 21.88
N ASN A 237 3.34 13.35 21.59
CA ASN A 237 2.96 14.65 22.10
C ASN A 237 1.67 14.56 22.93
N ILE A 238 1.64 15.30 24.03
CA ILE A 238 0.48 15.34 24.92
C ILE A 238 0.09 16.79 25.11
N TYR A 239 -1.13 17.14 24.72
CA TYR A 239 -1.64 18.50 24.82
C TYR A 239 -2.64 18.63 25.96
N VAL A 240 -2.42 19.61 26.85
CA VAL A 240 -3.26 19.89 28.01
C VAL A 240 -3.69 21.34 27.99
N GLU A 241 -4.98 21.59 27.85
CA GLU A 241 -5.58 22.91 28.04
C GLU A 241 -5.74 23.15 29.54
N VAL A 242 -5.29 24.31 30.02
CA VAL A 242 -5.28 24.67 31.44
C VAL A 242 -6.11 25.92 31.68
N ASP A 243 -7.14 25.73 32.52
CA ASP A 243 -7.91 26.82 33.10
C ASP A 243 -7.59 26.98 34.58
N THR A 244 -7.61 28.24 35.02
CA THR A 244 -7.43 28.58 36.43
C THR A 244 -8.63 29.34 36.97
N MET A 245 -9.22 28.86 38.05
CA MET A 245 -10.27 29.61 38.74
C MET A 245 -9.74 30.95 39.25
N GLU A 246 -10.56 31.99 39.22
CA GLU A 246 -10.21 33.25 39.87
C GLU A 246 -9.72 32.99 41.31
N ARG A 247 -8.53 33.52 41.62
CA ARG A 247 -7.78 33.40 42.90
C ARG A 247 -6.91 32.16 43.04
N THR A 248 -6.86 31.29 42.05
CA THR A 248 -5.88 30.20 42.00
C THR A 248 -4.76 30.50 41.03
N ASP A 249 -3.69 29.72 41.11
CA ASP A 249 -2.58 29.75 40.16
C ASP A 249 -2.03 28.33 39.96
N PHE A 250 -1.41 28.10 38.80
CA PHE A 250 -0.58 26.91 38.58
C PHE A 250 0.84 27.37 38.28
N ASP A 251 1.69 27.20 39.29
CA ASP A 251 3.06 27.70 39.26
C ASP A 251 3.83 27.08 38.08
N ARG A 252 4.51 27.94 37.33
CA ARG A 252 5.24 27.55 36.11
C ARG A 252 6.47 26.72 36.40
N ASP A 253 7.07 26.88 37.58
CA ASP A 253 8.18 26.03 37.98
C ASP A 253 7.71 24.57 38.14
N GLU A 254 6.47 24.35 38.61
CA GLU A 254 5.91 23.01 38.75
C GLU A 254 5.48 22.43 37.40
N VAL A 255 5.01 23.27 36.47
CA VAL A 255 4.78 22.88 35.06
C VAL A 255 6.07 22.36 34.44
N ASP A 256 7.18 23.09 34.60
CA ASP A 256 8.49 22.72 34.03
C ASP A 256 9.00 21.37 34.59
N GLU A 257 8.76 21.08 35.87
CA GLU A 257 9.13 19.78 36.47
C GLU A 257 8.31 18.62 35.87
N ILE A 258 7.00 18.80 35.64
CA ILE A 258 6.15 17.77 35.00
C ILE A 258 6.60 17.57 33.54
N VAL A 259 6.79 18.66 32.78
CA VAL A 259 7.25 18.59 31.39
C VAL A 259 8.61 17.89 31.31
N SER A 260 9.54 18.20 32.22
CA SER A 260 10.84 17.52 32.27
C SER A 260 10.69 16.03 32.57
N ALA A 261 9.75 15.63 33.43
CA ALA A 261 9.53 14.23 33.75
C ALA A 261 9.01 13.42 32.53
N PHE A 262 8.16 14.00 31.69
CA PHE A 262 7.71 13.38 30.44
C PHE A 262 8.80 13.39 29.35
N ALA A 263 9.59 14.45 29.26
CA ALA A 263 10.71 14.52 28.32
C ALA A 263 11.80 13.47 28.63
N ASP A 264 11.99 13.12 29.91
CA ASP A 264 12.92 12.07 30.36
C ASP A 264 12.26 10.69 30.49
N ALA A 265 10.98 10.56 30.12
CA ALA A 265 10.24 9.30 30.26
C ALA A 265 10.78 8.21 29.31
N PRO A 266 10.74 6.94 29.70
CA PRO A 266 11.19 5.83 28.87
C PRO A 266 10.09 5.37 27.89
N LEU A 267 9.41 6.33 27.24
CA LEU A 267 8.45 6.07 26.17
C LEU A 267 9.23 5.93 24.87
N GLU A 268 9.02 4.88 24.08
CA GLU A 268 9.76 4.66 22.83
C GLU A 268 9.04 5.32 21.66
N ASN A 269 9.77 6.12 20.87
CA ASN A 269 9.23 6.79 19.70
C ASN A 269 9.66 6.10 18.39
N PRO A 270 8.86 6.17 17.32
CA PRO A 270 9.21 5.68 15.99
C PRO A 270 10.58 6.17 15.46
N ASP A 271 10.97 7.41 15.77
CA ASP A 271 12.28 7.97 15.38
C ASP A 271 13.49 7.38 16.17
N GLY A 272 13.22 6.48 17.12
CA GLY A 272 14.21 5.86 18.02
C GLY A 272 14.64 6.74 19.19
N SER A 273 14.02 7.92 19.36
CA SER A 273 14.15 8.72 20.58
C SER A 273 13.30 8.16 21.72
N THR A 274 13.43 8.75 22.90
CA THR A 274 12.55 8.44 24.03
C THR A 274 11.93 9.69 24.63
N GLY A 275 10.81 9.52 25.32
CA GLY A 275 10.10 10.55 26.06
C GLY A 275 9.00 11.21 25.23
N ALA A 276 8.14 11.98 25.89
CA ALA A 276 7.03 12.68 25.27
C ALA A 276 7.14 14.19 25.45
N ALA A 277 6.71 14.95 24.45
CA ALA A 277 6.54 16.39 24.57
C ALA A 277 5.18 16.71 25.21
N LEU A 278 5.20 17.14 26.47
CA LEU A 278 3.99 17.58 27.17
C LEU A 278 3.83 19.10 27.02
N HIS A 279 2.69 19.50 26.44
CA HIS A 279 2.36 20.89 26.13
C HIS A 279 1.21 21.37 27.00
N PHE A 280 1.47 22.33 27.89
CA PHE A 280 0.42 23.00 28.65
C PHE A 280 0.01 24.31 27.97
N GLU A 281 -1.20 24.38 27.42
CA GLU A 281 -1.82 25.57 26.86
C GLU A 281 -2.67 26.25 27.93
N PHE A 282 -2.19 27.37 28.48
CA PHE A 282 -2.95 28.13 29.45
C PHE A 282 -3.89 29.10 28.74
N ASP A 283 -5.19 28.87 28.89
CA ASP A 283 -6.21 29.61 28.15
C ASP A 283 -6.84 30.72 29.01
N GLU A 284 -7.83 30.38 29.83
CA GLU A 284 -8.62 31.38 30.54
C GLU A 284 -8.63 31.26 32.06
N SER A 285 -9.03 32.37 32.69
CA SER A 285 -9.35 32.37 34.10
C SER A 285 -10.87 32.31 34.27
N ILE A 286 -11.34 31.20 34.85
CA ILE A 286 -12.77 30.95 34.99
C ILE A 286 -13.33 31.60 36.26
N PRO A 287 -14.62 31.99 36.28
CA PRO A 287 -15.22 32.67 37.43
C PRO A 287 -15.11 31.85 38.72
N TRP A 288 -14.84 32.54 39.84
CA TRP A 288 -14.79 31.89 41.15
C TRP A 288 -16.13 31.24 41.54
N ASP A 289 -16.07 29.98 41.98
CA ASP A 289 -17.21 29.22 42.50
C ASP A 289 -16.90 28.66 43.89
N SER A 290 -17.67 29.10 44.89
CA SER A 290 -17.53 28.69 46.29
C SER A 290 -17.98 27.25 46.58
N SER A 291 -18.54 26.57 45.59
CA SER A 291 -19.21 25.27 45.74
C SER A 291 -18.73 24.24 44.72
N THR A 292 -17.48 24.36 44.30
CA THR A 292 -16.85 23.41 43.37
C THR A 292 -16.77 22.02 43.99
N ASP A 293 -17.20 21.01 43.23
CA ASP A 293 -17.27 19.61 43.66
C ASP A 293 -16.68 18.71 42.57
N ALA A 294 -15.95 17.67 42.99
CA ALA A 294 -15.28 16.74 42.07
C ALA A 294 -16.26 15.97 41.15
N GLY A 295 -17.55 15.90 41.50
CA GLY A 295 -18.62 15.37 40.67
C GLY A 295 -19.01 16.29 39.50
N GLU A 296 -18.56 17.55 39.49
CA GLU A 296 -18.89 18.55 38.48
C GLU A 296 -17.90 18.61 37.31
N LEU A 297 -16.93 17.70 37.21
CA LEU A 297 -15.97 17.60 36.09
C LEU A 297 -16.66 17.78 34.72
N ALA A 298 -17.78 17.09 34.49
CA ALA A 298 -18.54 17.19 33.25
C ALA A 298 -19.14 18.58 33.00
N ARG A 299 -19.52 19.32 34.06
CA ARG A 299 -20.03 20.70 33.94
C ARG A 299 -18.92 21.63 33.48
N TYR A 300 -17.76 21.59 34.13
CA TYR A 300 -16.62 22.43 33.78
C TYR A 300 -16.15 22.15 32.36
N ARG A 301 -15.94 20.87 32.01
CA ARG A 301 -15.63 20.46 30.63
C ARG A 301 -16.62 21.03 29.62
N SER A 302 -17.91 20.94 29.89
CA SER A 302 -18.93 21.43 28.94
C SER A 302 -18.99 22.95 28.79
N GLN A 303 -18.44 23.70 29.73
CA GLN A 303 -18.56 25.16 29.81
C GLN A 303 -17.30 25.88 29.35
N TYR A 304 -16.13 25.31 29.61
CA TYR A 304 -14.86 26.01 29.52
C TYR A 304 -13.79 25.23 28.73
N PHE A 305 -14.01 23.96 28.38
CA PHE A 305 -13.02 23.21 27.61
C PHE A 305 -13.13 23.57 26.12
N ASP A 306 -12.31 24.50 25.66
CA ASP A 306 -12.38 25.09 24.32
C ASP A 306 -11.81 24.14 23.24
N ARG A 307 -10.86 23.27 23.62
CA ARG A 307 -10.26 22.23 22.78
C ARG A 307 -11.00 20.89 22.85
N ALA A 308 -12.25 20.88 23.31
CA ALA A 308 -13.05 19.65 23.42
C ALA A 308 -13.19 18.91 22.09
N GLY A 309 -12.74 17.66 22.06
CA GLY A 309 -12.79 16.82 20.85
C GLY A 309 -11.66 17.08 19.86
N GLN A 310 -10.64 17.84 20.28
CA GLN A 310 -9.45 18.19 19.50
C GLN A 310 -8.19 17.47 20.01
N GLY A 311 -8.28 16.33 20.67
CA GLY A 311 -7.09 15.62 21.19
C GLY A 311 -6.52 16.15 22.51
N TYR A 312 -6.98 17.30 22.99
CA TYR A 312 -6.50 17.86 24.26
C TYR A 312 -7.08 17.15 25.48
N HIS A 313 -6.26 17.05 26.53
CA HIS A 313 -6.74 16.85 27.89
C HIS A 313 -7.13 18.21 28.49
N TYR A 314 -8.08 18.21 29.41
CA TYR A 314 -8.52 19.43 30.08
C TYR A 314 -8.11 19.41 31.55
N LEU A 315 -7.41 20.45 32.01
CA LEU A 315 -7.03 20.66 33.40
C LEU A 315 -7.70 21.94 33.91
N VAL A 316 -8.42 21.83 35.03
CA VAL A 316 -8.93 23.00 35.74
C VAL A 316 -8.40 23.05 37.17
N ILE A 317 -7.78 24.18 37.53
CA ILE A 317 -7.28 24.45 38.87
C ILE A 317 -8.30 25.28 39.65
N VAL A 318 -8.77 24.79 40.79
CA VAL A 318 -9.87 25.38 41.57
C VAL A 318 -9.49 25.62 43.03
N GLU A 319 -10.16 26.55 43.74
CA GLU A 319 -9.75 26.93 45.10
C GLU A 319 -10.01 25.84 46.16
N ASP A 320 -11.09 25.07 46.01
CA ASP A 320 -11.47 23.98 46.89
C ASP A 320 -12.20 22.93 46.07
N VAL A 321 -11.87 21.65 46.24
CA VAL A 321 -12.59 20.54 45.62
C VAL A 321 -13.37 19.81 46.71
N ALA A 322 -14.66 20.11 46.82
CA ALA A 322 -15.53 19.37 47.71
C ALA A 322 -15.67 17.91 47.24
N GLY A 323 -15.53 16.96 48.16
CA GLY A 323 -15.76 15.55 47.89
C GLY A 323 -17.25 15.23 47.78
N ASP A 324 -17.62 14.39 46.80
CA ASP A 324 -19.00 13.96 46.60
C ASP A 324 -19.55 13.31 47.90
N SER A 325 -20.64 13.86 48.42
CA SER A 325 -21.45 13.27 49.51
C SER A 325 -20.80 13.10 50.90
N GLY A 326 -19.92 14.02 51.32
CA GLY A 326 -19.51 14.13 52.73
C GLY A 326 -18.43 13.13 53.19
N THR A 327 -17.74 12.50 52.24
CA THR A 327 -16.41 11.93 52.46
C THR A 327 -15.33 13.00 52.28
N THR A 328 -14.16 12.74 52.85
CA THR A 328 -12.95 13.58 52.96
C THR A 328 -12.67 14.52 51.78
N ASN A 329 -12.10 15.72 52.04
CA ASN A 329 -11.54 16.60 50.99
C ASN A 329 -10.72 15.77 50.00
N VAL A 330 -11.11 15.86 48.73
CA VAL A 330 -10.41 15.30 47.59
C VAL A 330 -9.60 16.45 47.03
N ILE A 331 -8.32 16.26 46.76
CA ILE A 331 -7.44 17.35 46.26
C ILE A 331 -7.28 17.32 44.74
N GLY A 332 -7.71 16.23 44.09
CA GLY A 332 -7.64 16.03 42.66
C GLY A 332 -8.63 14.95 42.20
N LYS A 333 -9.12 15.06 40.97
CA LYS A 333 -9.89 13.99 40.32
C LYS A 333 -9.80 14.09 38.79
N ALA A 334 -9.58 12.94 38.17
CA ALA A 334 -9.62 12.79 36.72
C ALA A 334 -10.79 11.91 36.22
N GLY A 335 -11.13 12.08 34.95
CA GLY A 335 -12.01 11.19 34.20
C GLY A 335 -12.32 11.73 32.80
N LEU A 336 -12.31 10.84 31.79
CA LEU A 336 -12.59 11.17 30.38
C LEU A 336 -11.70 12.30 29.84
N GLY A 337 -10.38 12.20 30.05
CA GLY A 337 -9.41 13.21 29.61
C GLY A 337 -9.58 14.57 30.29
N THR A 338 -10.25 14.62 31.45
CA THR A 338 -10.49 15.85 32.22
C THR A 338 -9.99 15.70 33.64
N MET A 339 -9.31 16.71 34.16
CA MET A 339 -8.69 16.75 35.47
C MET A 339 -9.16 18.02 36.20
N MET A 340 -9.49 17.88 37.47
CA MET A 340 -9.77 18.99 38.38
C MET A 340 -8.85 18.86 39.59
N VAL A 341 -8.09 19.91 39.88
CA VAL A 341 -7.10 19.92 40.97
C VAL A 341 -7.30 21.13 41.86
N GLU A 342 -7.26 20.91 43.18
CA GLU A 342 -7.33 21.96 44.19
C GLU A 342 -5.97 22.69 44.28
N ASP A 343 -5.99 24.02 44.18
CA ASP A 343 -4.81 24.86 44.41
C ASP A 343 -4.38 24.79 45.88
N GLN A 344 -3.25 24.13 46.12
CA GLN A 344 -2.70 23.93 47.45
C GLN A 344 -1.83 25.10 47.89
N ALA A 345 -1.76 25.30 49.22
CA ALA A 345 -0.89 26.32 49.80
C ALA A 345 0.62 26.14 49.49
N ARG A 346 1.02 24.97 49.00
CA ARG A 346 2.36 24.71 48.50
C ARG A 346 2.28 24.35 47.02
N PRO A 347 3.00 25.05 46.12
CA PRO A 347 2.99 24.76 44.69
C PRO A 347 3.34 23.30 44.35
N ASP A 348 4.34 22.72 45.01
CA ASP A 348 4.75 21.32 44.80
C ASP A 348 3.62 20.31 45.08
N ALA A 349 2.75 20.61 46.05
CA ALA A 349 1.57 19.79 46.30
C ALA A 349 0.52 19.90 45.19
N THR A 350 0.35 21.09 44.59
CA THR A 350 -0.51 21.29 43.42
C THR A 350 0.06 20.53 42.22
N GLY A 351 1.34 20.74 41.89
CA GLY A 351 1.98 20.11 40.73
C GLY A 351 2.03 18.58 40.81
N THR A 352 2.40 18.00 41.96
CA THR A 352 2.35 16.53 42.12
C THR A 352 0.94 15.97 42.03
N THR A 353 -0.08 16.72 42.44
CA THR A 353 -1.48 16.33 42.25
C THR A 353 -1.88 16.42 40.77
N VAL A 354 -1.45 17.45 40.05
CA VAL A 354 -1.64 17.53 38.58
C VAL A 354 -1.01 16.33 37.89
N MET A 355 0.24 15.97 38.24
CA MET A 355 0.88 14.81 37.62
C MET A 355 0.18 13.48 38.00
N HIS A 356 -0.35 13.36 39.21
CA HIS A 356 -1.17 12.21 39.61
C HIS A 356 -2.44 12.10 38.75
N GLU A 357 -3.21 13.18 38.64
CA GLU A 357 -4.44 13.19 37.85
C GLU A 357 -4.17 13.06 36.35
N LEU A 358 -3.03 13.55 35.86
CA LEU A 358 -2.58 13.33 34.50
C LEU A 358 -2.33 11.84 34.24
N GLY A 359 -1.77 11.10 35.19
CA GLY A 359 -1.59 9.65 35.07
C GLY A 359 -2.91 8.92 34.86
N HIS A 360 -3.96 9.31 35.62
CA HIS A 360 -5.32 8.82 35.40
C HIS A 360 -5.92 9.27 34.07
N SER A 361 -5.66 10.52 33.69
CA SER A 361 -6.09 11.08 32.41
C SER A 361 -5.49 10.32 31.24
N LEU A 362 -4.29 9.76 31.40
CA LEU A 362 -3.55 8.95 30.42
C LEU A 362 -3.79 7.44 30.55
N GLY A 363 -4.69 7.01 31.45
CA GLY A 363 -5.19 5.63 31.50
C GLY A 363 -4.77 4.81 32.73
N LEU A 364 -3.82 5.28 33.55
CA LEU A 364 -3.43 4.55 34.76
C LEU A 364 -4.58 4.47 35.75
N SER A 365 -4.85 3.29 36.28
CA SER A 365 -5.88 3.12 37.29
C SER A 365 -5.50 2.08 38.35
N ASN A 366 -6.21 2.11 39.46
CA ASN A 366 -6.09 1.06 40.49
C ASN A 366 -6.60 -0.32 40.04
N THR A 367 -7.21 -0.42 38.85
CA THR A 367 -7.56 -1.71 38.26
C THR A 367 -6.38 -2.36 37.53
N ASP A 368 -5.42 -1.55 37.08
CA ASP A 368 -4.19 -2.02 36.44
C ASP A 368 -3.19 -2.49 37.50
N PHE A 369 -3.05 -1.69 38.57
CA PHE A 369 -2.21 -2.06 39.71
C PHE A 369 -2.77 -1.54 41.05
N GLU A 370 -2.86 -2.42 42.04
CA GLU A 370 -3.37 -2.10 43.38
C GLU A 370 -2.54 -1.07 44.16
N GLY A 371 -1.33 -0.76 43.70
CA GLY A 371 -0.49 0.30 44.26
C GLY A 371 -0.91 1.72 43.85
N VAL A 372 -1.63 1.87 42.73
CA VAL A 372 -2.24 3.14 42.31
C VAL A 372 -3.36 3.50 43.30
N ASP A 373 -3.46 4.78 43.67
CA ASP A 373 -4.43 5.30 44.65
C ASP A 373 -4.36 4.64 46.03
N SER A 374 -3.19 4.11 46.37
CA SER A 374 -3.04 3.27 47.55
C SER A 374 -1.90 3.71 48.45
N ARG A 375 -2.04 3.39 49.74
CA ARG A 375 -0.96 3.48 50.74
C ARG A 375 -0.41 2.11 51.11
N GLU A 376 -0.86 1.05 50.44
CA GLU A 376 -0.45 -0.33 50.73
C GLU A 376 1.04 -0.55 50.44
N TYR A 377 1.53 0.02 49.34
CA TYR A 377 2.92 -0.09 48.93
C TYR A 377 3.75 1.07 49.49
N ARG A 378 4.93 0.73 50.02
CA ARG A 378 5.91 1.77 50.39
C ARG A 378 6.43 2.44 49.12
N PHE A 379 6.71 3.74 49.18
CA PHE A 379 7.24 4.48 48.02
C PHE A 379 8.49 3.85 47.40
N TRP A 380 9.40 3.26 48.20
CA TRP A 380 10.57 2.62 47.61
C TRP A 380 10.26 1.31 46.87
N GLN A 381 9.09 0.69 47.09
CA GLN A 381 8.62 -0.51 46.40
C GLN A 381 7.87 -0.17 45.11
N TYR A 382 7.14 0.95 45.11
CA TYR A 382 6.39 1.49 43.98
C TYR A 382 6.62 3.02 43.93
N PRO A 383 7.73 3.46 43.30
CA PRO A 383 8.14 4.86 43.25
C PRO A 383 7.39 5.60 42.14
N SER A 384 6.10 5.82 42.39
CA SER A 384 5.20 6.51 41.46
C SER A 384 4.46 7.62 42.19
N VAL A 385 4.17 8.72 41.50
CA VAL A 385 3.25 9.74 41.99
C VAL A 385 1.83 9.17 42.19
N MET A 386 1.51 8.05 41.53
CA MET A 386 0.26 7.30 41.75
C MET A 386 0.18 6.63 43.14
N ASN A 387 1.29 6.56 43.87
CA ASN A 387 1.35 6.02 45.23
C ASN A 387 1.10 7.12 46.27
N TYR A 388 0.09 7.00 47.14
CA TYR A 388 -0.21 7.98 48.18
C TYR A 388 0.85 8.09 49.30
N ASN A 389 1.91 7.29 49.27
CA ASN A 389 3.09 7.45 50.11
C ASN A 389 4.24 8.21 49.41
N ALA A 390 4.04 8.69 48.18
CA ALA A 390 5.04 9.49 47.46
C ALA A 390 5.39 10.79 48.20
N PRO A 391 6.64 11.26 48.10
CA PRO A 391 7.00 12.61 48.53
C PRO A 391 6.16 13.67 47.80
N ALA A 392 5.87 14.78 48.46
CA ALA A 392 5.07 15.87 47.89
C ALA A 392 5.78 16.66 46.79
N ASP A 393 7.06 16.38 46.55
CA ASP A 393 7.95 17.00 45.57
C ASP A 393 8.50 15.98 44.55
N TYR A 394 7.75 14.89 44.31
CA TYR A 394 8.15 13.81 43.40
C TYR A 394 7.34 13.83 42.10
N TYR A 395 8.03 14.11 41.00
CA TYR A 395 7.48 14.17 39.63
C TYR A 395 7.96 12.96 38.82
N GLY A 396 7.22 11.86 38.89
CA GLY A 396 7.54 10.68 38.10
C GLY A 396 6.59 9.52 38.31
N TYR A 397 6.47 8.68 37.30
CA TYR A 397 5.86 7.38 37.44
C TYR A 397 6.90 6.28 37.63
N SER A 398 6.45 5.10 38.02
CA SER A 398 7.35 3.99 38.21
C SER A 398 7.81 3.40 36.88
N SER A 399 9.06 2.96 36.84
CA SER A 399 9.71 2.34 35.67
C SER A 399 9.85 0.81 35.79
N GLY A 400 9.14 0.17 36.73
CA GLY A 400 9.17 -1.29 36.93
C GLY A 400 10.52 -1.91 37.36
N THR A 401 11.56 -1.11 37.60
CA THR A 401 12.94 -1.60 37.82
C THR A 401 13.18 -2.21 39.20
N ARG A 402 12.19 -2.15 40.12
CA ARG A 402 12.30 -2.65 41.49
C ARG A 402 11.47 -3.91 41.72
N SER A 403 11.76 -4.62 42.81
CA SER A 403 11.05 -5.86 43.13
C SER A 403 9.61 -5.58 43.59
N ALA A 404 8.61 -6.15 42.89
CA ALA A 404 7.17 -5.95 43.09
C ALA A 404 6.65 -4.56 42.69
N ASP A 405 7.34 -3.94 41.73
CA ASP A 405 7.04 -2.65 41.15
C ASP A 405 6.24 -2.84 39.86
N PHE A 406 5.23 -2.01 39.62
CA PHE A 406 4.49 -1.94 38.36
C PHE A 406 5.15 -0.88 37.48
N ASP A 407 5.27 -1.15 36.19
CA ASP A 407 5.85 -0.20 35.24
C ASP A 407 4.76 0.68 34.69
N ASP A 408 4.58 1.84 35.30
CA ASP A 408 3.59 2.82 34.86
C ASP A 408 3.96 3.37 33.48
N TRP A 409 5.24 3.66 33.26
CA TRP A 409 5.69 4.22 31.99
C TRP A 409 5.51 3.23 30.85
N ALA A 410 5.90 1.96 31.03
CA ALA A 410 5.65 0.94 30.01
C ALA A 410 4.15 0.68 29.79
N TYR A 411 3.32 0.82 30.84
CA TYR A 411 1.87 0.75 30.65
C TYR A 411 1.37 1.90 29.78
N LEU A 412 1.84 3.13 30.03
CA LEU A 412 1.50 4.30 29.22
C LEU A 412 2.01 4.17 27.79
N ASP A 413 3.22 3.63 27.59
CA ASP A 413 3.81 3.36 26.28
C ASP A 413 2.93 2.44 25.42
N GLU A 414 2.33 1.42 26.04
CA GLU A 414 1.49 0.44 25.33
C GLU A 414 -0.01 0.82 25.29
N HIS A 415 -0.47 1.72 26.16
CA HIS A 415 -1.91 1.96 26.40
C HIS A 415 -2.24 3.44 26.61
N LEU A 416 -1.47 4.35 26.02
CA LEU A 416 -1.65 5.80 26.20
C LEU A 416 -3.10 6.16 25.90
N PHE A 417 -3.82 6.67 26.90
CA PHE A 417 -5.19 7.14 26.67
C PHE A 417 -5.16 8.52 26.05
N THR A 418 -5.81 8.65 24.90
CA THR A 418 -5.86 9.88 24.13
C THR A 418 -7.32 10.36 24.00
N PRO A 419 -7.61 11.64 24.31
CA PRO A 419 -8.96 12.19 24.16
C PRO A 419 -9.37 12.22 22.69
N SER A 420 -10.65 11.96 22.40
CA SER A 420 -11.15 11.91 21.01
C SER A 420 -10.76 13.16 20.20
N THR A 421 -10.32 12.91 18.96
CA THR A 421 -10.01 13.89 17.91
C THR A 421 -11.13 14.07 16.89
N SER A 422 -12.34 13.59 17.15
CA SER A 422 -13.47 13.58 16.19
C SER A 422 -13.89 14.93 15.59
N GLN A 423 -13.39 16.06 16.11
CA GLN A 423 -13.61 17.40 15.55
C GLN A 423 -12.42 17.94 14.72
N VAL A 424 -11.31 17.23 14.71
CA VAL A 424 -10.13 17.53 13.90
C VAL A 424 -10.30 16.83 12.57
N THR A 425 -11.06 17.43 11.65
CA THR A 425 -11.09 16.95 10.26
C THR A 425 -10.02 17.67 9.48
N VAL A 426 -9.23 16.95 8.69
CA VAL A 426 -8.15 17.52 7.86
C VAL A 426 -8.70 18.46 6.78
N ASP A 427 -9.97 18.29 6.38
CA ASP A 427 -10.70 19.13 5.40
C ASP A 427 -10.64 20.65 5.68
N GLY A 428 -9.87 21.36 4.85
CA GLY A 428 -9.76 22.82 4.80
C GLY A 428 -9.40 23.33 3.42
#